data_AF-A0A367ITA9-F1
#
_entry.id   AF-A0A367ITA9-F1
#
_cell.length_a   1.000
_cell.length_b   1.000
_cell.length_c   1.000
_cell.angle_alpha   90.00
_cell.angle_beta   90.00
_cell.angle_gamma   90.00
#
_symmetry.space_group_name_H-M   'P 1'
#
loop_
_entity.id
_entity.type
_entity.pdbx_description
1 polymer ?
#
loop_
_entity_poly.entity_id
_entity_poly.type
_entity_poly.pdbx_seq_one_letter_code
_entity_poly.pdbx_strand_id
1 'polypeptide(L)'
;MYKLVQAKIWKTIGQIDDTLNLVLDVFVQFSIEHGVGSPQAEAMVDTLVTLSNIAVRGKVVSRLRKVLQKTSFKPTRSLMDHWTWNEIAILIRFVLMLSFNNRGPVKSYVPEIFHIVSLVVGVGPTIIRSSVHGLVVNVIQSLCTTMPIQDANVKKLQMILSEMSDTKYRLLFGLYKPHAGAFTISPDTLTDASEPIPLIALETIVNNLLEVITYSSPSADMANAWRARWMSLVASTAFQFNPAIQPQAFVVLGCLGREEVDDDLLYQILVALRGALAIFNEPDPNLVLSIMMCLKNTVESLPSDSRYLLPLFWIAIALVQINNGPTFSMAVELLLAILRALDADEYFAGDRMVDVLLAAREPMSDVASKLDQLCGVNFKTHFSFAIASIFLKGLRYNNAKEIIFQGLTTFLDIECKHADNTNILDSNNLGYLAGLLPLAVKTETLREVLHLAGLIEPDFDIADDDDEDGTGDFKSTFGSILDRLDITDETTALLLISMLTAQLQMVENTQERLFLYSLLAEAASSMPEIFCVVYDALLPKMNQIVLSSISQPIIESVKTILLIACSDPSFSDSARKSKPSQKVLLER
;
A
#
# COMPACT_ATOMS: atom_id res chain seq x y z
N MET A 1 -46.85 23.43 -23.27
CA MET A 1 -47.35 23.26 -21.88
C MET A 1 -46.24 22.85 -20.91
N TYR A 2 -45.49 21.77 -21.19
CA TYR A 2 -44.38 21.27 -20.33
C TYR A 2 -43.37 22.34 -19.87
N LYS A 3 -42.76 23.11 -20.79
CA LYS A 3 -41.81 24.19 -20.46
C LYS A 3 -42.42 25.32 -19.62
N LEU A 4 -43.74 25.57 -19.75
CA LEU A 4 -44.46 26.58 -18.97
C LEU A 4 -44.70 26.10 -17.53
N VAL A 5 -45.06 24.81 -17.36
CA VAL A 5 -45.19 24.17 -16.04
C VAL A 5 -43.85 24.20 -15.30
N GLN A 6 -42.75 23.82 -15.97
CA GLN A 6 -41.39 23.92 -15.44
C GLN A 6 -41.02 25.35 -15.01
N ALA A 7 -41.24 26.34 -15.87
CA ALA A 7 -40.80 27.71 -15.60
C ALA A 7 -41.68 28.48 -14.62
N LYS A 8 -42.98 28.16 -14.50
CA LYS A 8 -43.95 28.96 -13.71
C LYS A 8 -44.46 28.28 -12.45
N ILE A 9 -44.56 26.94 -12.44
CA ILE A 9 -45.07 26.20 -11.28
C ILE A 9 -43.89 25.73 -10.45
N TRP A 10 -43.03 24.88 -11.03
CA TRP A 10 -41.93 24.28 -10.28
C TRP A 10 -40.95 25.33 -9.78
N LYS A 11 -40.51 26.27 -10.61
CA LYS A 11 -39.65 27.38 -10.16
C LYS A 11 -40.23 28.15 -8.95
N THR A 12 -41.55 28.34 -8.90
CA THR A 12 -42.23 29.05 -7.79
C THR A 12 -42.28 28.20 -6.53
N ILE A 13 -42.62 26.91 -6.66
CA ILE A 13 -42.57 25.95 -5.54
C ILE A 13 -41.16 25.89 -4.95
N GLY A 14 -40.13 25.92 -5.80
CA GLY A 14 -38.73 25.95 -5.39
C GLY A 14 -38.39 27.11 -4.42
N GLN A 15 -39.13 28.20 -4.46
CA GLN A 15 -38.91 29.38 -3.59
C GLN A 15 -39.61 29.27 -2.23
N ILE A 16 -40.42 28.24 -1.99
CA ILE A 16 -41.20 28.07 -0.76
C ILE A 16 -40.56 26.98 0.11
N ASP A 17 -39.67 27.39 1.02
CA ASP A 17 -38.82 26.49 1.82
C ASP A 17 -39.58 25.42 2.60
N ASP A 18 -40.76 25.74 3.12
CA ASP A 18 -41.62 24.85 3.90
C ASP A 18 -42.12 23.65 3.08
N THR A 19 -42.31 23.83 1.78
CA THR A 19 -42.81 22.78 0.88
C THR A 19 -41.69 21.90 0.32
N LEU A 20 -40.44 22.37 0.34
CA LEU A 20 -39.32 21.70 -0.32
C LEU A 20 -39.08 20.28 0.21
N ASN A 21 -39.20 20.06 1.52
CA ASN A 21 -38.97 18.73 2.09
C ASN A 21 -39.99 17.72 1.55
N LEU A 22 -41.27 18.10 1.56
CA LEU A 22 -42.35 17.27 1.05
C LEU A 22 -42.16 16.96 -0.45
N VAL A 23 -41.82 17.98 -1.25
CA VAL A 23 -41.57 17.81 -2.69
C VAL A 23 -40.39 16.87 -2.94
N LEU A 24 -39.28 17.04 -2.22
CA LEU A 24 -38.11 16.17 -2.34
C LEU A 24 -38.41 14.73 -1.90
N ASP A 25 -39.21 14.54 -0.84
CA ASP A 25 -39.64 13.22 -0.39
C ASP A 25 -40.48 12.50 -1.47
N VAL A 26 -41.44 13.20 -2.06
CA VAL A 26 -42.25 12.66 -3.16
C VAL A 26 -41.40 12.35 -4.39
N PHE A 27 -40.49 13.24 -4.78
CA PHE A 27 -39.64 13.03 -5.96
C PHE A 27 -38.74 11.81 -5.78
N VAL A 28 -38.09 11.69 -4.62
CA VAL A 28 -37.21 10.56 -4.33
C VAL A 28 -38.01 9.26 -4.25
N GLN A 29 -39.15 9.25 -3.55
CA GLN A 29 -39.99 8.06 -3.43
C GLN A 29 -40.51 7.58 -4.79
N PHE A 30 -41.03 8.50 -5.61
CA PHE A 30 -41.52 8.18 -6.95
C PHE A 30 -40.40 7.64 -7.86
N SER A 31 -39.20 8.21 -7.78
CA SER A 31 -38.03 7.71 -8.52
C SER A 31 -37.57 6.33 -8.04
N ILE A 32 -37.65 6.03 -6.73
CA ILE A 32 -37.33 4.70 -6.18
C ILE A 32 -38.32 3.65 -6.70
N GLU A 33 -39.61 3.96 -6.71
CA GLU A 33 -40.67 3.04 -7.16
C GLU A 33 -40.50 2.60 -8.63
N HIS A 34 -39.99 3.49 -9.48
CA HIS A 34 -39.79 3.22 -10.91
C HIS A 34 -38.37 2.76 -11.25
N GLY A 35 -37.42 2.91 -10.34
CA GLY A 35 -36.03 2.52 -10.51
C GLY A 35 -35.16 3.53 -11.25
N VAL A 36 -33.85 3.44 -10.99
CA VAL A 36 -32.80 4.29 -11.57
C VAL A 36 -32.76 4.15 -13.09
N GLY A 37 -32.65 5.28 -13.80
CA GLY A 37 -32.57 5.30 -15.27
C GLY A 37 -33.91 5.05 -15.98
N SER A 38 -35.00 4.85 -15.25
CA SER A 38 -36.34 4.81 -15.86
C SER A 38 -36.74 6.20 -16.39
N PRO A 39 -37.58 6.28 -17.44
CA PRO A 39 -38.11 7.55 -17.94
C PRO A 39 -38.79 8.39 -16.85
N GLN A 40 -39.44 7.73 -15.88
CA GLN A 40 -40.13 8.36 -14.76
C GLN A 40 -39.15 8.97 -13.76
N ALA A 41 -38.08 8.24 -13.40
CA ALA A 41 -37.04 8.78 -12.54
C ALA A 41 -36.31 9.95 -13.21
N GLU A 42 -35.96 9.82 -14.49
CA GLU A 42 -35.29 10.89 -15.24
C GLU A 42 -36.19 12.13 -15.44
N ALA A 43 -37.50 11.95 -15.58
CA ALA A 43 -38.43 13.08 -15.59
C ALA A 43 -38.45 13.86 -14.25
N MET A 44 -38.32 13.17 -13.11
CA MET A 44 -38.19 13.83 -11.80
C MET A 44 -36.87 14.57 -11.69
N VAL A 45 -35.78 13.96 -12.17
CA VAL A 45 -34.45 14.58 -12.25
C VAL A 45 -34.48 15.87 -13.06
N ASP A 46 -35.03 15.83 -14.27
CA ASP A 46 -35.17 17.00 -15.16
C ASP A 46 -36.02 18.10 -14.51
N THR A 47 -37.10 17.70 -13.84
CA THR A 47 -37.98 18.62 -13.12
C THR A 47 -37.24 19.25 -11.92
N LEU A 48 -36.40 18.49 -11.22
CA LEU A 48 -35.63 18.96 -10.07
C LEU A 48 -34.64 20.08 -10.45
N VAL A 49 -34.07 20.03 -11.66
CA VAL A 49 -33.20 21.11 -12.17
C VAL A 49 -33.95 22.45 -12.22
N THR A 50 -35.26 22.43 -12.50
CA THR A 50 -36.09 23.65 -12.56
C THR A 50 -36.42 24.23 -11.18
N LEU A 51 -36.37 23.38 -10.14
CA LEU A 51 -36.52 23.73 -8.71
C LEU A 51 -35.21 24.22 -8.09
N SER A 52 -34.09 24.08 -8.79
CA SER A 52 -32.74 24.22 -8.24
C SER A 52 -32.49 25.62 -7.65
N ASN A 53 -32.16 25.63 -6.35
CA ASN A 53 -31.59 26.78 -5.65
C ASN A 53 -30.62 26.27 -4.57
N ILE A 54 -30.04 27.18 -3.78
CA ILE A 54 -29.04 26.86 -2.75
C ILE A 54 -29.64 25.91 -1.69
N ALA A 55 -30.88 26.13 -1.26
CA ALA A 55 -31.56 25.32 -0.26
C ALA A 55 -31.85 23.90 -0.77
N VAL A 56 -32.39 23.77 -1.99
CA VAL A 56 -32.66 22.48 -2.64
C VAL A 56 -31.37 21.67 -2.79
N ARG A 57 -30.29 22.29 -3.30
CA ARG A 57 -28.97 21.65 -3.43
C ARG A 57 -28.46 21.15 -2.08
N GLY A 58 -28.48 22.01 -1.05
CA GLY A 58 -28.05 21.65 0.30
C GLY A 58 -28.88 20.53 0.93
N LYS A 59 -30.21 20.55 0.75
CA LYS A 59 -31.12 19.52 1.25
C LYS A 59 -30.86 18.16 0.59
N VAL A 60 -30.66 18.12 -0.73
CA VAL A 60 -30.37 16.85 -1.46
C VAL A 60 -29.00 16.29 -1.06
N VAL A 61 -27.95 17.12 -1.01
CA VAL A 61 -26.61 16.70 -0.55
C VAL A 61 -26.66 16.21 0.90
N SER A 62 -27.33 16.95 1.79
CA SER A 62 -27.49 16.52 3.19
C SER A 62 -28.28 15.22 3.31
N ARG A 63 -29.29 14.99 2.47
CA ARG A 63 -30.06 13.75 2.48
C ARG A 63 -29.19 12.58 2.04
N LEU A 64 -28.44 12.71 0.95
CA LEU A 64 -27.51 11.68 0.48
C LEU A 64 -26.49 11.31 1.56
N ARG A 65 -25.87 12.30 2.21
CA ARG A 65 -24.95 12.06 3.32
C ARG A 65 -25.60 11.30 4.48
N LYS A 66 -26.82 11.69 4.89
CA LYS A 66 -27.56 11.00 5.96
C LYS A 66 -27.91 9.57 5.58
N VAL A 67 -28.28 9.32 4.33
CA VAL A 67 -28.61 7.96 3.84
C VAL A 67 -27.34 7.09 3.78
N LEU A 68 -26.20 7.64 3.35
CA LEU A 68 -24.91 6.93 3.44
C LEU A 68 -24.56 6.61 4.90
N GLN A 69 -24.72 7.54 5.85
CA GLN A 69 -24.52 7.25 7.27
C GLN A 69 -25.44 6.13 7.78
N LYS A 70 -26.69 6.04 7.25
CA LYS A 70 -27.62 4.96 7.62
C LYS A 70 -27.16 3.56 7.19
N THR A 71 -26.20 3.44 6.27
CA THR A 71 -25.70 2.12 5.81
C THR A 71 -24.89 1.38 6.88
N SER A 72 -24.50 2.07 7.96
CA SER A 72 -23.95 1.46 9.17
C SER A 72 -25.00 0.67 9.98
N PHE A 73 -26.30 0.90 9.76
CA PHE A 73 -27.36 0.14 10.43
C PHE A 73 -27.73 -1.08 9.58
N LYS A 74 -27.47 -2.29 10.11
CA LYS A 74 -27.55 -3.55 9.37
C LYS A 74 -26.57 -3.56 8.17
N PRO A 75 -25.27 -3.38 8.45
CA PRO A 75 -24.28 -3.22 7.41
C PRO A 75 -24.17 -4.48 6.53
N THR A 76 -23.95 -4.26 5.25
CA THR A 76 -23.73 -5.30 4.22
C THR A 76 -22.30 -5.20 3.69
N ARG A 77 -21.79 -6.27 3.06
CA ARG A 77 -20.45 -6.25 2.44
C ARG A 77 -20.39 -5.41 1.17
N SER A 78 -21.47 -5.39 0.40
CA SER A 78 -21.64 -4.53 -0.76
C SER A 78 -22.69 -3.46 -0.46
N LEU A 79 -22.41 -2.22 -0.88
CA LEU A 79 -23.36 -1.13 -0.74
C LEU A 79 -24.63 -1.37 -1.59
N MET A 80 -24.52 -2.12 -2.69
CA MET A 80 -25.65 -2.44 -3.58
C MET A 80 -26.69 -3.37 -2.93
N ASP A 81 -26.24 -4.19 -1.98
CA ASP A 81 -27.12 -5.14 -1.27
C ASP A 81 -27.88 -4.48 -0.11
N HIS A 82 -27.49 -3.26 0.26
CA HIS A 82 -28.11 -2.54 1.36
C HIS A 82 -29.49 -2.01 0.96
N TRP A 83 -30.47 -2.06 1.88
CA TRP A 83 -31.85 -1.65 1.61
C TRP A 83 -32.01 -0.18 1.20
N THR A 84 -31.03 0.67 1.52
CA THR A 84 -31.01 2.09 1.10
C THR A 84 -30.37 2.32 -0.27
N TRP A 85 -29.83 1.30 -0.93
CA TRP A 85 -29.06 1.45 -2.17
C TRP A 85 -29.82 2.22 -3.26
N ASN A 86 -31.10 1.89 -3.48
CA ASN A 86 -31.91 2.55 -4.50
C ASN A 86 -32.08 4.05 -4.21
N GLU A 87 -32.23 4.43 -2.94
CA GLU A 87 -32.28 5.84 -2.53
C GLU A 87 -30.93 6.53 -2.79
N ILE A 88 -29.81 5.87 -2.45
CA ILE A 88 -28.45 6.39 -2.71
C ILE A 88 -28.24 6.63 -4.21
N ALA A 89 -28.57 5.64 -5.04
CA ALA A 89 -28.40 5.69 -6.48
C ALA A 89 -29.21 6.83 -7.13
N ILE A 90 -30.48 7.00 -6.72
CA ILE A 90 -31.32 8.14 -7.16
C ILE A 90 -30.76 9.47 -6.68
N LEU A 91 -30.34 9.57 -5.42
CA LEU A 91 -29.79 10.82 -4.89
C LEU A 91 -28.46 11.20 -5.57
N ILE A 92 -27.61 10.24 -5.96
CA ILE A 92 -26.41 10.51 -6.77
C ILE A 92 -26.80 11.13 -8.12
N ARG A 93 -27.83 10.59 -8.80
CA ARG A 93 -28.37 11.17 -10.05
C ARG A 93 -28.87 12.60 -9.83
N PHE A 94 -29.60 12.84 -8.74
CA PHE A 94 -30.13 14.16 -8.40
C PHE A 94 -29.01 15.16 -8.15
N VAL A 95 -27.98 14.78 -7.38
CA VAL A 95 -26.82 15.63 -7.08
C VAL A 95 -26.03 15.96 -8.35
N LEU A 96 -25.78 14.97 -9.23
CA LEU A 96 -25.15 15.22 -10.54
C LEU A 96 -25.92 16.31 -11.31
N MET A 97 -27.24 16.18 -11.42
CA MET A 97 -28.03 17.06 -12.28
C MET A 97 -28.17 18.47 -11.70
N LEU A 98 -28.15 18.56 -10.37
CA LEU A 98 -28.09 19.82 -9.65
C LEU A 98 -26.71 20.48 -9.64
N SER A 99 -25.64 19.75 -9.99
CA SER A 99 -24.26 20.26 -10.03
C SER A 99 -23.94 21.10 -11.27
N PHE A 100 -24.72 20.97 -12.34
CA PHE A 100 -24.56 21.81 -13.55
C PHE A 100 -24.85 23.28 -13.26
N ASN A 101 -23.96 24.18 -13.71
CA ASN A 101 -24.11 25.64 -13.60
C ASN A 101 -24.43 26.11 -12.17
N ASN A 102 -23.59 25.72 -11.21
CA ASN A 102 -23.73 26.07 -9.81
C ASN A 102 -23.35 27.56 -9.55
N ARG A 103 -24.13 28.52 -10.06
CA ARG A 103 -23.89 29.98 -9.91
C ARG A 103 -24.16 30.53 -8.49
N GLY A 104 -24.32 29.66 -7.49
CA GLY A 104 -24.47 30.03 -6.08
C GLY A 104 -23.14 29.92 -5.33
N PRO A 105 -23.09 30.03 -3.99
CA PRO A 105 -21.90 29.72 -3.22
C PRO A 105 -21.63 28.21 -3.28
N VAL A 106 -20.97 27.75 -4.35
CA VAL A 106 -20.35 26.41 -4.47
C VAL A 106 -19.54 26.08 -3.21
N LYS A 107 -19.01 27.14 -2.61
CA LYS A 107 -18.22 27.22 -1.38
C LYS A 107 -18.67 26.35 -0.20
N SER A 108 -19.97 26.15 0.01
CA SER A 108 -20.47 25.51 1.25
C SER A 108 -20.61 23.99 1.18
N TYR A 109 -20.40 23.36 0.02
CA TYR A 109 -20.69 21.93 -0.16
C TYR A 109 -19.55 21.13 -0.78
N VAL A 110 -18.40 21.75 -1.07
CA VAL A 110 -17.24 21.05 -1.64
C VAL A 110 -16.81 19.87 -0.75
N PRO A 111 -16.63 20.04 0.59
CA PRO A 111 -16.24 18.93 1.46
C PRO A 111 -17.28 17.80 1.48
N GLU A 112 -18.58 18.14 1.53
CA GLU A 112 -19.67 17.16 1.53
C GLU A 112 -19.73 16.36 0.24
N ILE A 113 -19.55 17.02 -0.91
CA ILE A 113 -19.53 16.35 -2.21
C ILE A 113 -18.31 15.43 -2.32
N PHE A 114 -17.12 15.90 -1.93
CA PHE A 114 -15.90 15.09 -2.01
C PHE A 114 -15.98 13.88 -1.08
N HIS A 115 -16.54 14.05 0.12
CA HIS A 115 -16.85 12.95 1.02
C HIS A 115 -17.81 11.93 0.39
N ILE A 116 -18.91 12.38 -0.22
CA ILE A 116 -19.85 11.49 -0.91
C ILE A 116 -19.13 10.74 -2.03
N VAL A 117 -18.48 11.45 -2.94
CA VAL A 117 -17.74 10.90 -4.09
C VAL A 117 -16.76 9.83 -3.64
N SER A 118 -15.93 10.12 -2.62
CA SER A 118 -14.91 9.20 -2.17
C SER A 118 -15.46 7.90 -1.57
N LEU A 119 -16.68 7.93 -1.01
CA LEU A 119 -17.33 6.74 -0.45
C LEU A 119 -18.04 5.87 -1.50
N VAL A 120 -18.47 6.44 -2.63
CA VAL A 120 -19.28 5.73 -3.64
C VAL A 120 -18.57 5.54 -4.98
N VAL A 121 -17.33 5.98 -5.13
CA VAL A 121 -16.58 5.79 -6.37
C VAL A 121 -16.39 4.31 -6.68
N GLY A 122 -16.57 3.94 -7.95
CA GLY A 122 -16.49 2.54 -8.37
C GLY A 122 -17.69 1.68 -7.98
N VAL A 123 -18.68 2.21 -7.24
CA VAL A 123 -19.82 1.43 -6.74
C VAL A 123 -21.02 1.51 -7.70
N GLY A 124 -21.72 0.38 -7.86
CA GLY A 124 -22.95 0.35 -8.63
C GLY A 124 -22.75 0.11 -10.13
N PRO A 125 -23.83 0.12 -10.91
CA PRO A 125 -23.76 -0.04 -12.37
C PRO A 125 -23.13 1.19 -13.05
N THR A 126 -22.74 1.03 -14.32
CA THR A 126 -22.04 2.07 -15.12
C THR A 126 -22.75 3.43 -15.10
N ILE A 127 -24.08 3.48 -15.08
CA ILE A 127 -24.84 4.74 -14.96
C ILE A 127 -24.51 5.51 -13.67
N ILE A 128 -24.32 4.81 -12.55
CA ILE A 128 -24.00 5.42 -11.25
C ILE A 128 -22.54 5.82 -11.21
N ARG A 129 -21.63 4.94 -11.61
CA ARG A 129 -20.19 5.26 -11.70
C ARG A 129 -19.93 6.48 -12.60
N SER A 130 -20.63 6.54 -13.74
CA SER A 130 -20.55 7.69 -14.66
C SER A 130 -21.16 8.95 -14.05
N SER A 131 -22.19 8.82 -13.20
CA SER A 131 -22.79 9.95 -12.51
C SER A 131 -21.87 10.52 -11.42
N VAL A 132 -21.13 9.66 -10.70
CA VAL A 132 -20.11 10.08 -9.74
C VAL A 132 -18.95 10.80 -10.45
N HIS A 133 -18.45 10.23 -11.55
CA HIS A 133 -17.43 10.87 -12.39
C HIS A 133 -17.90 12.24 -12.93
N GLY A 134 -19.11 12.30 -13.52
CA GLY A 134 -19.68 13.55 -14.02
C GLY A 134 -19.89 14.60 -12.94
N LEU A 135 -20.21 14.19 -11.71
CA LEU A 135 -20.34 15.09 -10.57
C LEU A 135 -19.01 15.76 -10.24
N VAL A 136 -17.91 15.00 -10.21
CA VAL A 136 -16.55 15.53 -9.99
C VAL A 136 -16.20 16.56 -11.06
N VAL A 137 -16.37 16.20 -12.34
CA VAL A 137 -16.11 17.09 -13.48
C VAL A 137 -16.91 18.39 -13.37
N ASN A 138 -18.21 18.31 -13.07
CA ASN A 138 -19.07 19.48 -12.94
C ASN A 138 -18.68 20.39 -11.77
N VAL A 139 -18.23 19.81 -10.66
CA VAL A 139 -17.81 20.57 -9.48
C VAL A 139 -16.50 21.29 -9.76
N ILE A 140 -15.51 20.62 -10.35
CA ILE A 140 -14.25 21.25 -10.77
C ILE A 140 -14.52 22.37 -11.78
N GLN A 141 -15.34 22.13 -12.81
CA GLN A 141 -15.73 23.14 -13.79
C GLN A 141 -16.46 24.34 -13.14
N SER A 142 -17.33 24.08 -12.16
CA SER A 142 -18.00 25.15 -11.41
C SER A 142 -17.00 25.97 -10.60
N LEU A 143 -16.02 25.33 -9.97
CA LEU A 143 -14.96 26.00 -9.22
C LEU A 143 -14.10 26.89 -10.14
N CYS A 144 -13.73 26.41 -11.33
CA CYS A 144 -13.01 27.19 -12.34
C CYS A 144 -13.73 28.47 -12.78
N THR A 145 -15.06 28.48 -12.77
CA THR A 145 -15.88 29.55 -13.38
C THR A 145 -16.52 30.50 -12.36
N THR A 146 -16.66 30.08 -11.10
CA THR A 146 -17.42 30.85 -10.08
C THR A 146 -16.57 31.37 -8.94
N MET A 147 -15.36 30.83 -8.74
CA MET A 147 -14.52 31.22 -7.61
C MET A 147 -13.62 32.42 -7.96
N PRO A 148 -13.46 33.40 -7.04
CA PRO A 148 -12.51 34.49 -7.22
C PRO A 148 -11.09 33.99 -6.89
N ILE A 149 -10.49 33.25 -7.82
CA ILE A 149 -9.15 32.66 -7.69
C ILE A 149 -8.17 33.27 -8.69
N GLN A 150 -6.87 33.17 -8.40
CA GLN A 150 -5.80 33.70 -9.26
C GLN A 150 -5.71 32.93 -10.58
N ASP A 151 -5.37 33.62 -11.69
CA ASP A 151 -5.29 33.02 -13.03
C ASP A 151 -4.35 31.82 -13.11
N ALA A 152 -3.25 31.81 -12.34
CA ALA A 152 -2.34 30.67 -12.26
C ALA A 152 -3.03 29.41 -11.69
N ASN A 153 -3.84 29.58 -10.64
CA ASN A 153 -4.59 28.49 -10.04
C ASN A 153 -5.74 28.02 -10.93
N VAL A 154 -6.38 28.94 -11.66
CA VAL A 154 -7.39 28.59 -12.68
C VAL A 154 -6.79 27.69 -13.75
N LYS A 155 -5.60 28.01 -14.26
CA LYS A 155 -4.91 27.18 -15.27
C LYS A 155 -4.61 25.78 -14.72
N LYS A 156 -4.13 25.67 -13.48
CA LYS A 156 -3.91 24.38 -12.82
C LYS A 156 -5.20 23.57 -12.67
N LEU A 157 -6.30 24.20 -12.24
CA LEU A 157 -7.60 23.52 -12.17
C LEU A 157 -8.12 23.09 -13.54
N GLN A 158 -7.89 23.88 -14.59
CA GLN A 158 -8.23 23.50 -15.97
C GLN A 158 -7.41 22.30 -16.45
N MET A 159 -6.14 22.19 -16.05
CA MET A 159 -5.33 20.98 -16.30
C MET A 159 -5.91 19.76 -15.59
N ILE A 160 -6.20 19.87 -14.28
CA ILE A 160 -6.84 18.78 -13.52
C ILE A 160 -8.18 18.39 -14.15
N LEU A 161 -8.99 19.36 -14.60
CA LEU A 161 -10.25 19.10 -15.28
C LEU A 161 -10.06 18.34 -16.61
N SER A 162 -9.05 18.73 -17.39
CA SER A 162 -8.70 18.05 -18.65
C SER A 162 -8.31 16.60 -18.36
N GLU A 163 -7.40 16.39 -17.41
CA GLU A 163 -6.96 15.07 -16.97
C GLU A 163 -8.13 14.21 -16.49
N MET A 164 -9.01 14.74 -15.63
CA MET A 164 -10.21 14.05 -15.14
C MET A 164 -11.17 13.63 -16.25
N SER A 165 -11.12 14.30 -17.40
CA SER A 165 -11.95 14.00 -18.57
C SER A 165 -11.35 12.93 -19.49
N ASP A 166 -10.05 12.63 -19.33
CA ASP A 166 -9.32 11.67 -20.15
C ASP A 166 -9.70 10.22 -19.85
N THR A 167 -9.50 9.35 -20.85
CA THR A 167 -9.82 7.92 -20.76
C THR A 167 -9.10 7.24 -19.58
N LYS A 168 -7.84 7.59 -19.30
CA LYS A 168 -7.06 7.00 -18.20
C LYS A 168 -7.70 7.27 -16.84
N TYR A 169 -8.16 8.50 -16.60
CA TYR A 169 -8.81 8.86 -15.33
C TYR A 169 -10.20 8.22 -15.19
N ARG A 170 -10.94 8.08 -16.29
CA ARG A 170 -12.23 7.37 -16.29
C ARG A 170 -12.10 5.92 -15.80
N LEU A 171 -10.96 5.26 -16.07
CA LEU A 171 -10.68 3.91 -15.55
C LEU A 171 -10.61 3.88 -14.02
N LEU A 172 -10.13 4.95 -13.36
CA LEU A 172 -10.09 5.04 -11.89
C LEU A 172 -11.50 5.05 -11.28
N PHE A 173 -12.52 5.45 -12.04
CA PHE A 173 -13.93 5.41 -11.65
C PHE A 173 -14.63 4.09 -12.05
N GLY A 174 -13.91 3.12 -12.60
CA GLY A 174 -14.47 1.85 -13.10
C GLY A 174 -15.24 2.01 -14.42
N LEU A 175 -14.87 2.98 -15.26
CA LEU A 175 -15.50 3.25 -16.55
C LEU A 175 -14.65 2.71 -17.71
N TYR A 176 -14.77 1.42 -17.99
CA TYR A 176 -13.98 0.72 -19.01
C TYR A 176 -14.53 0.87 -20.44
N LYS A 177 -15.82 1.19 -20.58
CA LYS A 177 -16.47 1.27 -21.89
C LYS A 177 -16.28 2.68 -22.51
N PRO A 178 -15.63 2.79 -23.67
CA PRO A 178 -15.53 4.06 -24.36
C PRO A 178 -16.95 4.50 -24.78
N HIS A 179 -17.31 5.76 -24.51
CA HIS A 179 -18.60 6.40 -24.83
C HIS A 179 -19.80 6.11 -23.89
N ALA A 180 -19.64 5.31 -22.83
CA ALA A 180 -20.65 5.24 -21.77
C ALA A 180 -20.52 6.49 -20.87
N GLY A 181 -21.46 7.43 -21.00
CA GLY A 181 -21.56 8.63 -20.17
C GLY A 181 -22.73 8.56 -19.19
N ALA A 182 -22.81 9.51 -18.27
CA ALA A 182 -23.89 9.59 -17.28
C ALA A 182 -25.29 9.78 -17.87
N PHE A 183 -25.39 10.08 -19.17
CA PHE A 183 -26.65 10.29 -19.89
C PHE A 183 -26.96 9.16 -20.88
N THR A 184 -26.05 8.19 -21.04
CA THR A 184 -26.24 7.04 -21.91
C THR A 184 -26.99 5.97 -21.11
N ILE A 185 -28.31 5.88 -21.28
CA ILE A 185 -29.14 4.88 -20.60
C ILE A 185 -29.42 3.73 -21.55
N SER A 186 -28.81 2.58 -21.28
CA SER A 186 -29.04 1.31 -21.97
C SER A 186 -29.12 0.16 -20.96
N PRO A 187 -29.71 -1.00 -21.33
CA PRO A 187 -29.73 -2.19 -20.46
C PRO A 187 -28.35 -2.52 -19.90
N ASP A 188 -27.30 -2.45 -20.74
CA ASP A 188 -25.92 -2.70 -20.32
C ASP A 188 -25.44 -1.72 -19.25
N THR A 189 -25.76 -0.42 -19.38
CA THR A 189 -25.32 0.59 -18.40
C THR A 189 -26.02 0.49 -17.05
N LEU A 190 -27.16 -0.19 -17.00
CA LEU A 190 -27.98 -0.39 -15.79
C LEU A 190 -27.62 -1.67 -15.05
N THR A 191 -27.05 -2.66 -15.73
CA THR A 191 -26.72 -3.99 -15.16
C THR A 191 -25.23 -4.26 -15.01
N ASP A 192 -24.37 -3.51 -15.68
CA ASP A 192 -22.91 -3.64 -15.64
C ASP A 192 -22.33 -3.24 -14.28
N ALA A 193 -22.40 -4.18 -13.33
CA ALA A 193 -21.65 -4.16 -12.09
C ALA A 193 -20.24 -4.69 -12.39
N SER A 194 -19.29 -3.77 -12.64
CA SER A 194 -17.89 -4.13 -12.76
C SER A 194 -17.31 -4.45 -11.37
N GLU A 195 -16.15 -5.11 -11.35
CA GLU A 195 -15.42 -5.37 -10.11
C GLU A 195 -15.12 -4.05 -9.35
N PRO A 196 -15.03 -4.12 -8.01
CA PRO A 196 -14.63 -2.96 -7.21
C PRO A 196 -13.30 -2.39 -7.69
N ILE A 197 -13.18 -1.07 -7.71
CA ILE A 197 -11.91 -0.43 -8.06
C ILE A 197 -10.84 -0.73 -6.99
N PRO A 198 -9.56 -0.84 -7.37
CA PRO A 198 -8.47 -0.96 -6.39
C PRO A 198 -8.41 0.26 -5.45
N LEU A 199 -8.06 0.05 -4.18
CA LEU A 199 -7.93 1.14 -3.20
C LEU A 199 -6.88 2.21 -3.61
N ILE A 200 -5.85 1.81 -4.35
CA ILE A 200 -4.84 2.74 -4.90
C ILE A 200 -5.47 3.71 -5.92
N ALA A 201 -6.48 3.27 -6.68
CA ALA A 201 -7.21 4.15 -7.58
C ALA A 201 -8.01 5.21 -6.81
N LEU A 202 -8.63 4.82 -5.68
CA LEU A 202 -9.28 5.76 -4.78
C LEU A 202 -8.28 6.75 -4.18
N GLU A 203 -7.13 6.30 -3.70
CA GLU A 203 -6.06 7.17 -3.18
C GLU A 203 -5.66 8.22 -4.23
N THR A 204 -5.52 7.81 -5.50
CA THR A 204 -5.19 8.70 -6.61
C THR A 204 -6.28 9.76 -6.83
N ILE A 205 -7.57 9.37 -6.78
CA ILE A 205 -8.70 10.30 -6.88
C ILE A 205 -8.69 11.29 -5.71
N VAL A 206 -8.49 10.81 -4.48
CA VAL A 206 -8.50 11.66 -3.28
C VAL A 206 -7.37 12.68 -3.30
N ASN A 207 -6.15 12.29 -3.71
CA ASN A 207 -5.03 13.22 -3.85
C ASN A 207 -5.34 14.33 -4.87
N ASN A 208 -5.97 14.00 -6.00
CA ASN A 208 -6.42 15.01 -6.95
C ASN A 208 -7.51 15.92 -6.38
N LEU A 209 -8.46 15.39 -5.61
CA LEU A 209 -9.47 16.20 -4.94
C LEU A 209 -8.84 17.15 -3.89
N LEU A 210 -7.78 16.73 -3.20
CA LEU A 210 -6.99 17.59 -2.31
C LEU A 210 -6.30 18.72 -3.07
N GLU A 211 -5.74 18.46 -4.25
CA GLU A 211 -5.21 19.51 -5.13
C GLU A 211 -6.31 20.48 -5.59
N VAL A 212 -7.50 19.97 -5.92
CA VAL A 212 -8.65 20.82 -6.25
C VAL A 212 -8.98 21.73 -5.07
N ILE A 213 -8.98 21.25 -3.82
CA ILE A 213 -9.16 22.10 -2.64
C ILE A 213 -8.07 23.19 -2.59
N THR A 214 -6.80 22.83 -2.79
CA THR A 214 -5.68 23.78 -2.78
C THR A 214 -5.87 24.90 -3.80
N TYR A 215 -6.17 24.56 -5.05
CA TYR A 215 -6.17 25.53 -6.15
C TYR A 215 -7.51 26.27 -6.29
N SER A 216 -8.62 25.70 -5.83
CA SER A 216 -9.94 26.34 -5.92
C SER A 216 -10.30 27.22 -4.72
N SER A 217 -9.57 27.11 -3.62
CA SER A 217 -9.76 27.95 -2.44
C SER A 217 -9.20 29.35 -2.66
N PRO A 218 -9.94 30.44 -2.38
CA PRO A 218 -9.45 31.81 -2.50
C PRO A 218 -8.39 32.18 -1.46
N SER A 219 -8.35 31.46 -0.34
CA SER A 219 -7.39 31.65 0.76
C SER A 219 -6.99 30.31 1.38
N ALA A 220 -5.84 30.28 2.06
CA ALA A 220 -5.36 29.11 2.80
C ALA A 220 -6.35 28.72 3.92
N ASP A 221 -6.90 29.68 4.65
CA ASP A 221 -7.90 29.42 5.70
C ASP A 221 -9.13 28.67 5.16
N MET A 222 -9.56 29.01 3.94
CA MET A 222 -10.70 28.34 3.32
C MET A 222 -10.36 26.91 2.90
N ALA A 223 -9.15 26.69 2.37
CA ALA A 223 -8.67 25.36 2.03
C ALA A 223 -8.61 24.47 3.29
N ASN A 224 -8.06 25.01 4.39
CA ASN A 224 -7.94 24.31 5.67
C ASN A 224 -9.32 24.03 6.28
N ALA A 225 -10.25 24.99 6.22
CA ALA A 225 -11.63 24.76 6.67
C ALA A 225 -12.34 23.65 5.88
N TRP A 226 -12.11 23.57 4.56
CA TRP A 226 -12.65 22.49 3.73
C TRP A 226 -12.01 21.14 4.04
N ARG A 227 -10.70 21.07 4.20
CA ARG A 227 -9.98 19.87 4.62
C ARG A 227 -10.45 19.37 5.98
N ALA A 228 -10.47 20.24 6.99
CA ALA A 228 -10.92 19.90 8.34
C ALA A 228 -12.37 19.41 8.36
N ARG A 229 -13.25 20.03 7.54
CA ARG A 229 -14.62 19.57 7.39
C ARG A 229 -14.69 18.17 6.76
N TRP A 230 -13.91 17.91 5.71
CA TRP A 230 -13.86 16.60 5.07
C TRP A 230 -13.30 15.54 6.02
N MET A 231 -12.25 15.87 6.77
CA MET A 231 -11.64 15.05 7.83
C MET A 231 -12.68 14.64 8.88
N SER A 232 -13.45 15.59 9.39
CA SER A 232 -14.53 15.32 10.37
C SER A 232 -15.60 14.37 9.81
N LEU A 233 -16.00 14.55 8.56
CA LEU A 233 -16.99 13.67 7.92
C LEU A 233 -16.44 12.26 7.73
N VAL A 234 -15.22 12.11 7.22
CA VAL A 234 -14.63 10.80 6.97
C VAL A 234 -14.32 10.06 8.27
N ALA A 235 -13.81 10.73 9.31
CA ALA A 235 -13.57 10.12 10.61
C ALA A 235 -14.86 9.52 11.20
N SER A 236 -15.99 10.23 11.08
CA SER A 236 -17.29 9.72 11.54
C SER A 236 -17.75 8.45 10.82
N THR A 237 -17.30 8.24 9.57
CA THR A 237 -17.60 7.04 8.78
C THR A 237 -16.56 5.93 9.01
N ALA A 238 -15.28 6.27 9.10
CA ALA A 238 -14.17 5.32 9.25
C ALA A 238 -14.25 4.55 10.58
N PHE A 239 -14.64 5.23 11.67
CA PHE A 239 -14.76 4.63 13.00
C PHE A 239 -16.14 4.06 13.32
N GLN A 240 -17.01 3.95 12.30
CA GLN A 240 -18.29 3.26 12.41
C GLN A 240 -18.27 2.00 11.54
N PHE A 241 -18.53 0.83 12.15
CA PHE A 241 -18.47 -0.45 11.44
C PHE A 241 -19.40 -0.47 10.21
N ASN A 242 -18.81 -0.60 9.03
CA ASN A 242 -19.53 -0.62 7.75
C ASN A 242 -18.64 -1.17 6.62
N PRO A 243 -18.58 -2.49 6.41
CA PRO A 243 -17.61 -3.11 5.50
C PRO A 243 -17.75 -2.64 4.04
N ALA A 244 -18.91 -2.12 3.62
CA ALA A 244 -19.12 -1.64 2.26
C ALA A 244 -18.40 -0.32 1.92
N ILE A 245 -18.30 0.61 2.87
CA ILE A 245 -17.74 1.97 2.64
C ILE A 245 -16.62 2.36 3.61
N GLN A 246 -16.41 1.58 4.68
CA GLN A 246 -15.39 1.84 5.68
C GLN A 246 -13.97 1.71 5.11
N PRO A 247 -13.65 0.77 4.20
CA PRO A 247 -12.33 0.75 3.58
C PRO A 247 -12.00 2.04 2.82
N GLN A 248 -12.97 2.56 2.07
CA GLN A 248 -12.84 3.83 1.35
C GLN A 248 -12.63 5.00 2.31
N ALA A 249 -13.34 4.99 3.45
CA ALA A 249 -13.18 6.01 4.47
C ALA A 249 -11.76 6.01 5.07
N PHE A 250 -11.14 4.85 5.33
CA PHE A 250 -9.76 4.80 5.84
C PHE A 250 -8.73 5.29 4.82
N VAL A 251 -8.88 4.96 3.53
CA VAL A 251 -7.99 5.49 2.49
C VAL A 251 -8.05 7.03 2.46
N VAL A 252 -9.26 7.60 2.51
CA VAL A 252 -9.47 9.04 2.52
C VAL A 252 -8.93 9.69 3.79
N LEU A 253 -9.14 9.05 4.96
CA LEU A 253 -8.62 9.50 6.25
C LEU A 253 -7.08 9.60 6.21
N GLY A 254 -6.40 8.57 5.69
CA GLY A 254 -4.95 8.59 5.53
C GLY A 254 -4.44 9.69 4.60
N CYS A 255 -5.13 9.96 3.49
CA CYS A 255 -4.73 11.05 2.58
C CYS A 255 -4.87 12.44 3.23
N LEU A 256 -5.89 12.62 4.07
CA LEU A 256 -6.14 13.87 4.79
C LEU A 256 -5.22 14.05 6.01
N GLY A 257 -4.76 12.95 6.61
CA GLY A 257 -3.89 12.92 7.79
C GLY A 257 -2.39 13.11 7.51
N ARG A 258 -2.00 13.74 6.39
CA ARG A 258 -0.59 13.97 6.00
C ARG A 258 0.03 15.27 6.51
N GLU A 259 -0.73 16.11 7.21
CA GLU A 259 -0.26 17.42 7.70
C GLU A 259 -0.02 17.39 9.21
N GLU A 260 -1.09 17.25 10.00
CA GLU A 260 -1.00 17.19 11.47
C GLU A 260 -1.93 16.10 11.99
N VAL A 261 -1.39 15.18 12.78
CA VAL A 261 -2.16 14.10 13.41
C VAL A 261 -1.83 13.99 14.89
N ASP A 262 -2.88 13.88 15.71
CA ASP A 262 -2.74 13.63 17.13
C ASP A 262 -2.73 12.12 17.47
N ASP A 263 -2.17 11.82 18.65
CA ASP A 263 -2.11 10.48 19.21
C ASP A 263 -3.51 9.86 19.41
N ASP A 264 -4.54 10.68 19.62
CA ASP A 264 -5.93 10.22 19.80
C ASP A 264 -6.52 9.63 18.52
N LEU A 265 -6.26 10.26 17.37
CA LEU A 265 -6.65 9.73 16.07
C LEU A 265 -5.90 8.44 15.77
N LEU A 266 -4.58 8.39 16.00
CA LEU A 266 -3.79 7.19 15.80
C LEU A 266 -4.30 6.04 16.67
N TYR A 267 -4.61 6.30 17.94
CA TYR A 267 -5.23 5.31 18.83
C TYR A 267 -6.54 4.75 18.25
N GLN A 268 -7.41 5.61 17.70
CA GLN A 268 -8.65 5.17 17.08
C GLN A 268 -8.40 4.29 15.84
N ILE A 269 -7.39 4.62 15.01
CA ILE A 269 -6.99 3.79 13.87
C ILE A 269 -6.49 2.41 14.35
N LEU A 270 -5.71 2.35 15.43
CA LEU A 270 -5.25 1.08 16.01
C LEU A 270 -6.39 0.24 16.60
N VAL A 271 -7.37 0.88 17.25
CA VAL A 271 -8.59 0.21 17.71
C VAL A 271 -9.37 -0.38 16.54
N ALA A 272 -9.48 0.35 15.42
CA ALA A 272 -10.11 -0.14 14.21
C ALA A 272 -9.32 -1.31 13.58
N LEU A 273 -7.99 -1.23 13.53
CA LEU A 273 -7.12 -2.30 13.04
C LEU A 273 -7.34 -3.59 13.84
N ARG A 274 -7.37 -3.50 15.18
CA ARG A 274 -7.68 -4.63 16.06
C ARG A 274 -9.03 -5.25 15.73
N GLY A 275 -10.06 -4.41 15.53
CA GLY A 275 -11.39 -4.87 15.15
C GLY A 275 -11.40 -5.56 13.79
N ALA A 276 -10.70 -5.00 12.80
CA ALA A 276 -10.59 -5.53 11.45
C ALA A 276 -9.86 -6.89 11.42
N LEU A 277 -8.76 -7.03 12.18
CA LEU A 277 -8.02 -8.28 12.31
C LEU A 277 -8.86 -9.39 12.96
N ALA A 278 -9.73 -9.05 13.92
CA ALA A 278 -10.60 -10.03 14.59
C ALA A 278 -11.67 -10.65 13.67
N ILE A 279 -12.03 -9.96 12.58
CA ILE A 279 -12.99 -10.43 11.57
C ILE A 279 -12.32 -10.68 10.21
N PHE A 280 -10.99 -10.74 10.18
CA PHE A 280 -10.21 -10.82 8.95
C PHE A 280 -10.58 -12.06 8.15
N ASN A 281 -10.71 -11.87 6.84
CA ASN A 281 -11.07 -12.91 5.89
C ASN A 281 -10.16 -12.77 4.67
N GLU A 282 -9.35 -13.79 4.38
CA GLU A 282 -8.36 -13.75 3.30
C GLU A 282 -8.88 -13.31 1.91
N PRO A 283 -10.09 -13.72 1.44
CA PRO A 283 -10.62 -13.27 0.15
C PRO A 283 -11.13 -11.82 0.16
N ASP A 284 -11.29 -11.19 1.33
CA ASP A 284 -11.71 -9.79 1.46
C ASP A 284 -10.79 -9.01 2.42
N PRO A 285 -9.55 -8.73 2.00
CA PRO A 285 -8.54 -8.08 2.84
C PRO A 285 -8.72 -6.56 2.91
N ASN A 286 -9.71 -5.99 2.22
CA ASN A 286 -9.80 -4.56 1.92
C ASN A 286 -9.81 -3.67 3.16
N LEU A 287 -10.51 -4.09 4.22
CA LEU A 287 -10.57 -3.30 5.46
C LEU A 287 -9.19 -3.21 6.14
N VAL A 288 -8.51 -4.34 6.34
CA VAL A 288 -7.15 -4.35 6.92
C VAL A 288 -6.18 -3.60 6.01
N LEU A 289 -6.26 -3.82 4.69
CA LEU A 289 -5.44 -3.14 3.70
C LEU A 289 -5.61 -1.62 3.77
N SER A 290 -6.85 -1.12 3.79
CA SER A 290 -7.14 0.31 3.88
C SER A 290 -6.66 0.94 5.18
N ILE A 291 -6.72 0.22 6.31
CA ILE A 291 -6.22 0.72 7.60
C ILE A 291 -4.69 0.78 7.58
N MET A 292 -3.99 -0.20 6.98
CA MET A 292 -2.54 -0.11 6.79
C MET A 292 -2.15 1.04 5.87
N MET A 293 -2.87 1.27 4.76
CA MET A 293 -2.66 2.44 3.90
C MET A 293 -2.88 3.75 4.69
N CYS A 294 -3.90 3.78 5.56
CA CYS A 294 -4.16 4.93 6.42
C CYS A 294 -3.00 5.20 7.37
N LEU A 295 -2.55 4.18 8.11
CA LEU A 295 -1.40 4.27 9.01
C LEU A 295 -0.15 4.74 8.26
N LYS A 296 0.16 4.14 7.11
CA LYS A 296 1.33 4.49 6.28
C LYS A 296 1.35 5.98 5.93
N ASN A 297 0.21 6.54 5.58
CA ASN A 297 0.10 7.95 5.19
C ASN A 297 0.04 8.91 6.40
N THR A 298 -0.09 8.39 7.63
CA THR A 298 -0.27 9.19 8.86
C THR A 298 1.03 9.26 9.68
N VAL A 299 1.90 8.24 9.59
CA VAL A 299 3.06 8.09 10.48
C VAL A 299 4.08 9.22 10.39
N GLU A 300 4.32 9.78 9.20
CA GLU A 300 5.25 10.90 9.00
C GLU A 300 4.71 12.24 9.55
N SER A 301 3.43 12.29 9.94
CA SER A 301 2.74 13.49 10.43
C SER A 301 2.47 13.44 11.94
N LEU A 302 3.02 12.44 12.63
CA LEU A 302 2.93 12.33 14.08
C LEU A 302 3.91 13.31 14.74
N PRO A 303 3.60 13.78 15.97
CA PRO A 303 4.56 14.56 16.72
C PRO A 303 5.74 13.69 17.15
N SER A 304 6.93 14.28 17.24
CA SER A 304 8.17 13.57 17.61
C SER A 304 8.17 13.00 19.03
N ASP A 305 7.24 13.42 19.89
CA ASP A 305 7.02 12.86 21.23
C ASP A 305 5.86 11.84 21.28
N SER A 306 5.39 11.36 20.13
CA SER A 306 4.31 10.37 20.05
C SER A 306 4.68 9.10 20.81
N ARG A 307 3.78 8.67 21.71
CA ARG A 307 3.95 7.43 22.48
C ARG A 307 3.71 6.16 21.65
N TYR A 308 3.22 6.30 20.43
CA TYR A 308 2.77 5.20 19.59
C TYR A 308 3.70 4.88 18.43
N LEU A 309 4.48 5.84 17.93
CA LEU A 309 5.34 5.65 16.74
C LEU A 309 6.32 4.49 16.92
N LEU A 310 7.02 4.44 18.05
CA LEU A 310 8.01 3.40 18.31
C LEU A 310 7.37 2.00 18.53
N PRO A 311 6.31 1.81 19.34
CA PRO A 311 5.58 0.54 19.39
C PRO A 311 4.93 0.10 18.07
N LEU A 312 4.56 1.04 17.20
CA LEU A 312 3.92 0.76 15.92
C LEU A 312 4.82 -0.06 14.99
N PHE A 313 6.15 0.07 15.11
CA PHE A 313 7.11 -0.79 14.43
C PHE A 313 6.80 -2.28 14.63
N TRP A 314 6.58 -2.70 15.88
CA TRP A 314 6.32 -4.11 16.20
C TRP A 314 4.94 -4.58 15.74
N ILE A 315 3.97 -3.67 15.65
CA ILE A 315 2.68 -3.97 15.03
C ILE A 315 2.88 -4.22 13.53
N ALA A 316 3.68 -3.41 12.84
CA ALA A 316 3.99 -3.62 11.43
C ALA A 316 4.78 -4.93 11.20
N ILE A 317 5.75 -5.26 12.05
CA ILE A 317 6.42 -6.56 12.03
C ILE A 317 5.43 -7.71 12.18
N ALA A 318 4.48 -7.62 13.12
CA ALA A 318 3.45 -8.64 13.30
C ALA A 318 2.57 -8.79 12.03
N LEU A 319 2.22 -7.68 11.37
CA LEU A 319 1.47 -7.69 10.12
C LEU A 319 2.26 -8.35 8.97
N VAL A 320 3.57 -8.13 8.88
CA VAL A 320 4.45 -8.82 7.93
C VAL A 320 4.53 -10.32 8.26
N GLN A 321 4.62 -10.67 9.56
CA GLN A 321 4.67 -12.06 10.04
C GLN A 321 3.40 -12.87 9.72
N ILE A 322 2.22 -12.23 9.61
CA ILE A 322 0.99 -12.87 9.11
C ILE A 322 1.21 -13.47 7.71
N ASN A 323 2.04 -12.81 6.89
CA ASN A 323 2.49 -13.30 5.59
C ASN A 323 1.33 -13.78 4.69
N ASN A 324 0.34 -12.90 4.51
CA ASN A 324 -0.81 -13.10 3.62
C ASN A 324 -0.59 -12.28 2.33
N GLY A 325 -0.80 -12.91 1.16
CA GLY A 325 -0.41 -12.35 -0.14
C GLY A 325 -0.98 -10.96 -0.43
N PRO A 326 -2.32 -10.79 -0.42
CA PRO A 326 -2.95 -9.50 -0.62
C PRO A 326 -2.51 -8.37 0.31
N THR A 327 -2.05 -8.67 1.53
CA THR A 327 -1.68 -7.65 2.53
C THR A 327 -0.17 -7.45 2.66
N PHE A 328 0.64 -8.40 2.21
CA PHE A 328 2.08 -8.46 2.49
C PHE A 328 2.81 -7.19 2.06
N SER A 329 2.67 -6.77 0.80
CA SER A 329 3.38 -5.59 0.29
C SER A 329 3.04 -4.33 1.07
N MET A 330 1.77 -4.13 1.44
CA MET A 330 1.35 -2.97 2.22
C MET A 330 1.84 -3.00 3.67
N ALA A 331 1.97 -4.19 4.27
CA ALA A 331 2.56 -4.34 5.59
C ALA A 331 4.05 -3.96 5.59
N VAL A 332 4.79 -4.32 4.53
CA VAL A 332 6.19 -3.90 4.34
C VAL A 332 6.28 -2.39 4.05
N GLU A 333 5.40 -1.83 3.20
CA GLU A 333 5.34 -0.38 2.97
C GLU A 333 5.07 0.41 4.27
N LEU A 334 4.16 -0.07 5.11
CA LEU A 334 3.88 0.53 6.42
C LEU A 334 5.12 0.46 7.33
N LEU A 335 5.77 -0.70 7.41
CA LEU A 335 6.99 -0.88 8.20
C LEU A 335 8.11 0.08 7.75
N LEU A 336 8.27 0.26 6.44
CA LEU A 336 9.25 1.19 5.87
C LEU A 336 8.93 2.65 6.20
N ALA A 337 7.66 3.05 6.09
CA ALA A 337 7.24 4.40 6.45
C ALA A 337 7.49 4.69 7.94
N ILE A 338 7.20 3.73 8.82
CA ILE A 338 7.49 3.84 10.26
C ILE A 338 8.99 3.97 10.51
N LEU A 339 9.79 3.12 9.87
CA LEU A 339 11.24 3.10 10.08
C LEU A 339 11.90 4.42 9.62
N ARG A 340 11.44 4.99 8.50
CA ARG A 340 11.88 6.30 8.01
C ARG A 340 11.42 7.44 8.92
N ALA A 341 10.20 7.38 9.46
CA ALA A 341 9.72 8.38 10.41
C ALA A 341 10.56 8.37 11.69
N LEU A 342 10.89 7.19 12.23
CA LEU A 342 11.77 7.05 13.40
C LEU A 342 13.18 7.61 13.15
N ASP A 343 13.76 7.32 11.98
CA ASP A 343 15.08 7.85 11.59
C ASP A 343 15.05 9.38 11.40
N ALA A 344 13.99 9.92 10.77
CA ALA A 344 13.82 11.36 10.57
C ALA A 344 13.61 12.13 11.89
N ASP A 345 12.94 11.51 12.87
CA ASP A 345 12.76 12.06 14.22
C ASP A 345 13.94 11.76 15.16
N GLU A 346 15.08 11.29 14.62
CA GLU A 346 16.34 11.07 15.34
C GLU A 346 16.23 10.05 16.50
N TYR A 347 15.29 9.10 16.45
CA TYR A 347 15.16 8.06 17.49
C TYR A 347 16.41 7.16 17.62
N PHE A 348 17.22 7.08 16.58
CA PHE A 348 18.45 6.30 16.54
C PHE A 348 19.71 7.14 16.80
N ALA A 349 19.55 8.43 17.12
CA ALA A 349 20.69 9.29 17.41
C ALA A 349 21.35 8.90 18.75
N GLY A 350 22.46 8.16 18.67
CA GLY A 350 23.33 7.85 19.80
C GLY A 350 23.24 6.41 20.33
N ASP A 351 22.17 5.69 20.02
CA ASP A 351 21.99 4.27 20.35
C ASP A 351 21.81 3.44 19.07
N ARG A 352 22.14 2.14 19.10
CA ARG A 352 21.91 1.27 17.94
C ARG A 352 20.42 1.07 17.69
N MET A 353 20.02 1.05 16.42
CA MET A 353 18.62 0.89 16.02
C MET A 353 17.99 -0.37 16.64
N VAL A 354 18.67 -1.52 16.61
CA VAL A 354 18.19 -2.77 17.24
C VAL A 354 17.86 -2.59 18.72
N ASP A 355 18.71 -1.89 19.48
CA ASP A 355 18.54 -1.74 20.93
C ASP A 355 17.31 -0.88 21.25
N VAL A 356 17.15 0.24 20.54
CA VAL A 356 15.98 1.12 20.64
C VAL A 356 14.69 0.37 20.32
N LEU A 357 14.68 -0.38 19.23
CA LEU A 357 13.52 -1.17 18.80
C LEU A 357 13.20 -2.29 19.80
N LEU A 358 14.19 -3.02 20.31
CA LEU A 358 13.96 -4.10 21.27
C LEU A 358 13.48 -3.58 22.63
N ALA A 359 13.95 -2.42 23.07
CA ALA A 359 13.45 -1.78 24.29
C ALA A 359 11.95 -1.47 24.19
N ALA A 360 11.50 -0.94 23.05
CA ALA A 360 10.09 -0.68 22.79
C ALA A 360 9.21 -1.94 22.75
N ARG A 361 9.83 -3.11 22.54
CA ARG A 361 9.15 -4.41 22.48
C ARG A 361 8.82 -4.97 23.86
N GLU A 362 9.52 -4.54 24.92
CA GLU A 362 9.43 -5.11 26.26
C GLU A 362 7.97 -5.25 26.76
N PRO A 363 7.08 -4.23 26.63
CA PRO A 363 5.71 -4.32 27.15
C PRO A 363 4.85 -5.43 26.53
N MET A 364 5.27 -5.97 25.37
CA MET A 364 4.54 -6.98 24.62
C MET A 364 5.36 -8.26 24.36
N SER A 365 6.45 -8.45 25.12
CA SER A 365 7.43 -9.52 24.90
C SER A 365 6.82 -10.92 24.85
N ASP A 366 5.83 -11.22 25.71
CA ASP A 366 5.24 -12.55 25.85
C ASP A 366 4.46 -12.97 24.61
N VAL A 367 3.66 -12.05 24.06
CA VAL A 367 2.86 -12.30 22.85
C VAL A 367 3.76 -12.29 21.63
N ALA A 368 4.69 -11.34 21.57
CA ALA A 368 5.63 -11.20 20.47
C ALA A 368 6.54 -12.43 20.34
N SER A 369 7.03 -12.99 21.45
CA SER A 369 7.86 -14.20 21.46
C SER A 369 7.09 -15.43 20.95
N LYS A 370 5.78 -15.53 21.24
CA LYS A 370 4.94 -16.63 20.70
C LYS A 370 4.79 -16.50 19.19
N LEU A 371 4.59 -15.29 18.68
CA LEU A 371 4.48 -15.05 17.24
C LEU A 371 5.81 -15.35 16.53
N ASP A 372 6.93 -14.92 17.10
CA ASP A 372 8.28 -15.23 16.60
C ASP A 372 8.53 -16.73 16.47
N GLN A 373 8.16 -17.51 17.51
CA GLN A 373 8.29 -18.97 17.50
C GLN A 373 7.43 -19.61 16.40
N LEU A 374 6.20 -19.13 16.18
CA LEU A 374 5.35 -19.60 15.09
C LEU A 374 5.95 -19.26 13.71
N CYS A 375 6.65 -18.14 13.62
CA CYS A 375 7.34 -17.72 12.41
C CYS A 375 8.76 -18.31 12.27
N GLY A 376 9.30 -18.97 13.30
CA GLY A 376 10.65 -19.54 13.31
C GLY A 376 11.76 -18.49 13.23
N VAL A 377 11.59 -17.33 13.88
CA VAL A 377 12.59 -16.25 13.92
C VAL A 377 12.96 -15.88 15.34
N ASN A 378 14.12 -15.24 15.54
CA ASN A 378 14.56 -14.74 16.84
C ASN A 378 15.16 -13.34 16.72
N PHE A 379 14.38 -12.32 17.09
CA PHE A 379 14.82 -10.92 17.05
C PHE A 379 15.81 -10.54 18.15
N LYS A 380 15.97 -11.35 19.22
CA LYS A 380 16.85 -10.99 20.35
C LYS A 380 18.32 -11.27 20.04
N THR A 381 18.61 -12.35 19.32
CA THR A 381 19.99 -12.79 19.05
C THR A 381 20.44 -12.48 17.62
N HIS A 382 19.54 -12.58 16.64
CA HIS A 382 19.88 -12.42 15.23
C HIS A 382 18.83 -11.56 14.51
N PHE A 383 18.76 -10.27 14.88
CA PHE A 383 17.72 -9.34 14.42
C PHE A 383 17.67 -9.20 12.89
N SER A 384 18.82 -8.99 12.23
CA SER A 384 18.87 -8.83 10.77
C SER A 384 18.44 -10.07 10.01
N PHE A 385 18.84 -11.27 10.45
CA PHE A 385 18.38 -12.53 9.88
C PHE A 385 16.88 -12.74 10.10
N ALA A 386 16.35 -12.33 11.25
CA ALA A 386 14.91 -12.41 11.53
C ALA A 386 14.11 -11.53 10.56
N ILE A 387 14.50 -10.27 10.36
CA ILE A 387 13.89 -9.34 9.38
C ILE A 387 13.97 -9.92 7.97
N ALA A 388 15.16 -10.34 7.55
CA ALA A 388 15.34 -10.84 6.19
C ALA A 388 14.57 -12.13 5.96
N SER A 389 14.47 -13.01 6.95
CA SER A 389 13.66 -14.23 6.88
C SER A 389 12.18 -13.95 6.72
N ILE A 390 11.61 -12.98 7.46
CA ILE A 390 10.17 -12.65 7.30
C ILE A 390 9.90 -11.99 5.95
N PHE A 391 10.83 -11.20 5.41
CA PHE A 391 10.67 -10.57 4.10
C PHE A 391 10.79 -11.58 2.97
N LEU A 392 11.81 -12.44 2.97
CA LEU A 392 12.04 -13.41 1.90
C LEU A 392 10.92 -14.43 1.76
N LYS A 393 10.16 -14.72 2.83
CA LYS A 393 8.94 -15.54 2.73
C LYS A 393 7.89 -14.93 1.80
N GLY A 394 7.94 -13.61 1.56
CA GLY A 394 7.07 -12.90 0.62
C GLY A 394 7.46 -13.08 -0.84
N LEU A 395 8.65 -13.61 -1.18
CA LEU A 395 9.08 -13.82 -2.57
C LEU A 395 8.18 -14.77 -3.36
N ARG A 396 7.34 -15.55 -2.67
CA ARG A 396 6.28 -16.38 -3.28
C ARG A 396 5.15 -15.57 -3.92
N TYR A 397 5.07 -14.25 -3.69
CA TYR A 397 4.05 -13.37 -4.24
C TYR A 397 4.60 -12.57 -5.43
N ASN A 398 3.84 -12.55 -6.53
CA ASN A 398 4.28 -12.09 -7.86
C ASN A 398 4.78 -10.63 -7.96
N ASN A 399 4.60 -9.79 -6.92
CA ASN A 399 5.01 -8.38 -6.94
C ASN A 399 5.71 -7.93 -5.64
N ALA A 400 6.20 -8.87 -4.82
CA ALA A 400 6.81 -8.53 -3.53
C ALA A 400 8.32 -8.22 -3.62
N LYS A 401 8.97 -8.60 -4.73
CA LYS A 401 10.44 -8.53 -4.85
C LYS A 401 11.00 -7.11 -4.67
N GLU A 402 10.39 -6.14 -5.32
CA GLU A 402 10.82 -4.73 -5.26
C GLU A 402 10.66 -4.15 -3.85
N ILE A 403 9.51 -4.38 -3.20
CA ILE A 403 9.27 -3.87 -1.85
C ILE A 403 10.13 -4.58 -0.80
N ILE A 404 10.45 -5.87 -0.99
CA ILE A 404 11.43 -6.59 -0.15
C ILE A 404 12.82 -5.99 -0.30
N PHE A 405 13.25 -5.71 -1.52
CA PHE A 405 14.53 -5.08 -1.79
C PHE A 405 14.62 -3.70 -1.11
N GLN A 406 13.65 -2.82 -1.34
CA GLN A 406 13.57 -1.51 -0.67
C GLN A 406 13.54 -1.65 0.85
N GLY A 407 12.82 -2.66 1.35
CA GLY A 407 12.77 -3.08 2.73
C GLY A 407 14.16 -3.28 3.34
N LEU A 408 14.88 -4.27 2.82
CA LEU A 408 16.20 -4.65 3.33
C LEU A 408 17.23 -3.54 3.15
N THR A 409 17.18 -2.81 2.03
CA THR A 409 18.07 -1.65 1.79
C THR A 409 17.85 -0.56 2.82
N THR A 410 16.61 -0.27 3.22
CA THR A 410 16.33 0.77 4.23
C THR A 410 16.86 0.36 5.61
N PHE A 411 16.71 -0.91 6.00
CA PHE A 411 17.30 -1.41 7.25
C PHE A 411 18.82 -1.34 7.23
N LEU A 412 19.45 -1.75 6.11
CA LEU A 412 20.90 -1.71 5.96
C LEU A 412 21.42 -0.26 6.00
N ASP A 413 20.77 0.67 5.29
CA ASP A 413 21.14 2.09 5.27
C ASP A 413 21.18 2.69 6.68
N ILE A 414 20.12 2.50 7.47
CA ILE A 414 20.00 3.10 8.81
C ILE A 414 21.05 2.52 9.79
N GLU A 415 21.31 1.22 9.74
CA GLU A 415 22.35 0.60 10.57
C GLU A 415 23.77 1.03 10.13
N CYS A 416 24.01 1.15 8.82
CA CYS A 416 25.29 1.56 8.29
C CYS A 416 25.62 3.05 8.55
N LYS A 417 24.63 3.93 8.79
CA LYS A 417 24.87 5.32 9.23
C LYS A 417 25.69 5.42 10.53
N HIS A 418 25.62 4.39 11.37
CA HIS A 418 26.25 4.34 12.68
C HIS A 418 27.49 3.42 12.71
N ALA A 419 27.89 2.88 11.56
CA ALA A 419 29.09 2.05 11.46
C ALA A 419 30.35 2.92 11.37
N ASP A 420 31.39 2.52 12.10
CA ASP A 420 32.74 3.05 11.88
C ASP A 420 33.19 2.67 10.45
N ASN A 421 33.88 3.56 9.74
CA ASN A 421 34.39 3.35 8.37
C ASN A 421 35.46 2.25 8.29
N THR A 422 35.06 1.00 8.51
CA THR A 422 35.86 -0.20 8.28
C THR A 422 35.35 -0.90 7.04
N ASN A 423 36.25 -1.31 6.14
CA ASN A 423 35.93 -2.09 4.93
C ASN A 423 35.46 -3.54 5.23
N ILE A 424 34.92 -3.78 6.43
CA ILE A 424 34.41 -5.06 6.93
C ILE A 424 33.01 -4.82 7.50
N LEU A 425 32.04 -5.62 7.05
CA LEU A 425 30.65 -5.50 7.52
C LEU A 425 30.45 -6.27 8.83
N ASP A 426 29.88 -5.61 9.84
CA ASP A 426 29.52 -6.22 11.13
C ASP A 426 28.58 -7.42 10.94
N SER A 427 28.86 -8.50 11.69
CA SER A 427 27.98 -9.65 11.92
C SER A 427 26.49 -9.32 12.05
N ASN A 428 26.18 -8.18 12.68
CA ASN A 428 24.80 -7.71 12.92
C ASN A 428 24.05 -7.35 11.63
N ASN A 429 24.74 -6.97 10.55
CA ASN A 429 24.13 -6.52 9.29
C ASN A 429 24.05 -7.62 8.23
N LEU A 430 24.68 -8.78 8.48
CA LEU A 430 24.80 -9.88 7.52
C LEU A 430 23.47 -10.41 7.02
N GLY A 431 22.44 -10.44 7.86
CA GLY A 431 21.11 -10.90 7.45
C GLY A 431 20.48 -10.02 6.37
N TYR A 432 20.63 -8.70 6.46
CA TYR A 432 20.12 -7.78 5.44
C TYR A 432 20.84 -7.97 4.12
N LEU A 433 22.17 -7.97 4.16
CA LEU A 433 23.01 -8.16 2.97
C LEU A 433 22.73 -9.52 2.31
N ALA A 434 22.68 -10.61 3.09
CA ALA A 434 22.39 -11.95 2.57
C ALA A 434 21.03 -12.03 1.85
N GLY A 435 20.04 -11.27 2.31
CA GLY A 435 18.75 -11.15 1.64
C GLY A 435 18.79 -10.30 0.37
N LEU A 436 19.65 -9.27 0.33
CA LEU A 436 19.79 -8.35 -0.80
C LEU A 436 20.61 -8.92 -1.95
N LEU A 437 21.73 -9.62 -1.66
CA LEU A 437 22.70 -10.03 -2.68
C LEU A 437 22.05 -10.77 -3.87
N PRO A 438 21.14 -11.75 -3.67
CA PRO A 438 20.51 -12.46 -4.80
C PRO A 438 19.43 -11.64 -5.50
N LEU A 439 18.91 -10.59 -4.86
CA LEU A 439 17.96 -9.66 -5.47
C LEU A 439 18.66 -8.57 -6.28
N ALA A 440 19.92 -8.26 -5.92
CA ALA A 440 20.74 -7.19 -6.48
C ALA A 440 21.60 -7.62 -7.68
N VAL A 441 21.34 -8.78 -8.30
CA VAL A 441 22.25 -9.45 -9.24
C VAL A 441 22.61 -8.62 -10.50
N LYS A 442 21.88 -7.54 -10.80
CA LYS A 442 22.33 -6.58 -11.81
C LYS A 442 23.56 -5.82 -11.28
N THR A 443 24.62 -5.75 -12.08
CA THR A 443 25.93 -5.21 -11.65
C THR A 443 25.85 -3.83 -10.99
N GLU A 444 25.03 -2.92 -11.54
CA GLU A 444 24.82 -1.58 -10.97
C GLU A 444 24.18 -1.63 -9.57
N THR A 445 23.09 -2.40 -9.41
CA THR A 445 22.39 -2.52 -8.13
C THR A 445 23.22 -3.27 -7.08
N LEU A 446 24.02 -4.25 -7.50
CA LEU A 446 24.94 -4.95 -6.61
C LEU A 446 25.99 -3.98 -6.07
N ARG A 447 26.56 -3.13 -6.95
CA ARG A 447 27.55 -2.13 -6.57
C ARG A 447 26.97 -1.14 -5.57
N GLU A 448 25.75 -0.67 -5.77
CA GLU A 448 25.05 0.22 -4.83
C GLU A 448 24.87 -0.42 -3.46
N VAL A 449 24.41 -1.68 -3.41
CA VAL A 449 24.23 -2.42 -2.15
C VAL A 449 25.56 -2.65 -1.42
N LEU A 450 26.61 -3.01 -2.15
CA LEU A 450 27.93 -3.24 -1.56
C LEU A 450 28.58 -1.92 -1.09
N HIS A 451 28.39 -0.83 -1.82
CA HIS A 451 28.80 0.51 -1.38
C HIS A 451 28.06 0.93 -0.12
N LEU A 452 26.74 0.73 -0.07
CA LEU A 452 25.92 1.00 1.12
C LEU A 452 26.39 0.20 2.34
N ALA A 453 26.80 -1.06 2.13
CA ALA A 453 27.36 -1.92 3.16
C ALA A 453 28.81 -1.55 3.58
N GLY A 454 29.42 -0.52 2.99
CA GLY A 454 30.81 -0.14 3.26
C GLY A 454 31.85 -1.13 2.73
N LEU A 455 31.45 -2.00 1.78
CA LEU A 455 32.31 -3.06 1.24
C LEU A 455 33.11 -2.63 0.00
N ILE A 456 32.80 -1.48 -0.60
CA ILE A 456 33.49 -0.93 -1.78
C ILE A 456 33.82 0.55 -1.53
N GLU A 457 35.04 0.96 -1.87
CA GLU A 457 35.45 2.36 -1.80
C GLU A 457 34.75 3.23 -2.88
N PRO A 458 34.44 4.50 -2.58
CA PRO A 458 33.71 5.38 -3.50
C PRO A 458 34.41 5.63 -4.86
N ASP A 459 35.73 5.43 -4.94
CA ASP A 459 36.57 5.68 -6.13
C ASP A 459 37.01 4.39 -6.86
N PHE A 460 36.35 3.24 -6.62
CA PHE A 460 36.68 2.01 -7.34
C PHE A 460 36.13 2.05 -8.78
N ASP A 461 36.85 2.73 -9.68
CA ASP A 461 36.63 2.71 -11.13
C ASP A 461 37.00 1.33 -11.69
N ILE A 462 35.99 0.57 -12.08
CA ILE A 462 36.17 -0.61 -12.93
C ILE A 462 36.18 -0.06 -14.36
N ALA A 463 37.28 -0.24 -15.07
CA ALA A 463 37.34 0.09 -16.49
C ALA A 463 36.20 -0.65 -17.20
N ASP A 464 35.37 0.08 -17.95
CA ASP A 464 34.40 -0.47 -18.91
C ASP A 464 35.18 -1.24 -19.99
N ASP A 465 35.59 -2.48 -19.72
CA ASP A 465 36.03 -3.40 -20.75
C ASP A 465 34.78 -4.09 -21.33
N ASP A 466 34.40 -3.60 -22.52
CA ASP A 466 33.38 -4.13 -23.43
C ASP A 466 33.72 -5.57 -23.91
N ASP A 467 33.79 -6.56 -23.02
CA ASP A 467 33.90 -7.97 -23.42
C ASP A 467 32.51 -8.63 -23.43
N GLU A 468 32.04 -8.94 -24.65
CA GLU A 468 30.74 -9.56 -24.99
C GLU A 468 30.49 -10.96 -24.37
N ASP A 469 31.42 -11.52 -23.59
CA ASP A 469 31.27 -12.81 -22.91
C ASP A 469 31.06 -12.60 -21.39
N GLY A 470 29.81 -12.31 -21.01
CA GLY A 470 29.35 -12.02 -19.64
C GLY A 470 29.44 -13.16 -18.62
N THR A 471 30.51 -13.97 -18.64
CA THR A 471 30.72 -15.10 -17.74
C THR A 471 32.09 -15.11 -17.03
N GLY A 472 33.04 -14.24 -17.41
CA GLY A 472 34.40 -14.24 -16.87
C GLY A 472 34.67 -13.28 -15.70
N ASP A 473 33.93 -12.18 -15.57
CA ASP A 473 34.41 -11.01 -14.82
C ASP A 473 33.82 -10.81 -13.40
N PHE A 474 32.92 -11.71 -12.97
CA PHE A 474 32.29 -11.60 -11.64
C PHE A 474 33.27 -11.87 -10.49
N LYS A 475 34.27 -12.73 -10.72
CA LYS A 475 35.24 -13.18 -9.71
C LYS A 475 36.46 -12.24 -9.58
N SER A 476 36.81 -11.53 -10.66
CA SER A 476 37.86 -10.49 -10.69
C SER A 476 37.39 -9.18 -10.08
N THR A 477 36.12 -8.82 -10.27
CA THR A 477 35.62 -7.47 -9.97
C THR A 477 35.23 -7.24 -8.50
N PHE A 478 34.68 -8.24 -7.80
CA PHE A 478 34.19 -8.07 -6.41
C PHE A 478 35.00 -8.82 -5.33
N GLY A 479 36.02 -9.59 -5.70
CA GLY A 479 36.73 -10.47 -4.76
C GLY A 479 35.80 -11.48 -4.09
N SER A 480 36.36 -12.30 -3.17
CA SER A 480 35.55 -13.16 -2.28
C SER A 480 34.71 -12.24 -1.39
N ILE A 481 33.40 -12.12 -1.67
CA ILE A 481 32.50 -11.27 -0.88
C ILE A 481 32.50 -11.73 0.58
N LEU A 482 32.65 -13.05 0.81
CA LEU A 482 32.71 -13.63 2.15
C LEU A 482 33.95 -13.21 2.94
N ASP A 483 35.07 -12.90 2.28
CA ASP A 483 36.31 -12.47 2.96
C ASP A 483 36.17 -11.08 3.60
N ARG A 484 35.17 -10.30 3.18
CA ARG A 484 34.87 -8.95 3.70
C ARG A 484 33.74 -8.94 4.75
N LEU A 485 33.23 -10.11 5.13
CA LEU A 485 32.17 -10.25 6.13
C LEU A 485 32.79 -10.61 7.48
N ASP A 486 32.44 -9.89 8.55
CA ASP A 486 32.87 -10.25 9.91
C ASP A 486 32.04 -11.43 10.44
N ILE A 487 32.41 -12.64 10.05
CA ILE A 487 31.76 -13.87 10.51
C ILE A 487 32.43 -14.31 11.81
N THR A 488 31.92 -13.79 12.93
CA THR A 488 32.50 -13.97 14.27
C THR A 488 32.19 -15.32 14.93
N ASP A 489 31.07 -15.95 14.59
CA ASP A 489 30.55 -17.13 15.28
C ASP A 489 29.94 -18.18 14.32
N GLU A 490 29.97 -19.44 14.77
CA GLU A 490 29.46 -20.59 14.00
C GLU A 490 27.96 -20.48 13.69
N THR A 491 27.19 -19.86 14.58
CA THR A 491 25.73 -19.72 14.42
C THR A 491 25.39 -18.72 13.33
N THR A 492 26.05 -17.56 13.30
CA THR A 492 25.90 -16.55 12.25
C THR A 492 26.31 -17.09 10.88
N ALA A 493 27.43 -17.82 10.81
CA ALA A 493 27.84 -18.51 9.58
C ALA A 493 26.79 -19.55 9.11
N LEU A 494 26.25 -20.33 10.05
CA LEU A 494 25.21 -21.32 9.74
C LEU A 494 23.93 -20.63 9.24
N LEU A 495 23.50 -19.53 9.86
CA LEU A 495 22.35 -18.75 9.44
C LEU A 495 22.52 -18.18 8.03
N LEU A 496 23.70 -17.61 7.73
CA LEU A 496 24.05 -17.11 6.40
C LEU A 496 23.92 -18.21 5.34
N ILE A 497 24.61 -19.34 5.52
CA ILE A 497 24.58 -20.46 4.56
C ILE A 497 23.17 -21.04 4.41
N SER A 498 22.44 -21.16 5.52
CA SER A 498 21.06 -21.67 5.54
C SER A 498 20.11 -20.76 4.76
N MET A 499 20.25 -19.44 4.93
CA MET A 499 19.43 -18.45 4.25
C MET A 499 19.69 -18.42 2.73
N LEU A 500 20.96 -18.46 2.31
CA LEU A 500 21.34 -18.57 0.89
C LEU A 500 20.77 -19.86 0.27
N THR A 501 20.86 -20.97 1.00
CA THR A 501 20.29 -22.26 0.59
C THR A 501 18.76 -22.23 0.50
N ALA A 502 18.09 -21.53 1.42
CA ALA A 502 16.64 -21.35 1.39
C ALA A 502 16.22 -20.50 0.18
N GLN A 503 16.95 -19.43 -0.13
CA GLN A 503 16.68 -18.59 -1.31
C GLN A 503 16.78 -19.37 -2.62
N LEU A 504 17.70 -20.33 -2.74
CA LEU A 504 17.74 -21.26 -3.90
C LEU A 504 16.44 -22.05 -4.11
N GLN A 505 15.53 -22.16 -3.13
CA GLN A 505 14.21 -22.78 -3.31
C GLN A 505 13.22 -21.88 -4.03
N MET A 506 13.40 -20.56 -3.91
CA MET A 506 12.45 -19.57 -4.41
C MET A 506 12.90 -18.93 -5.73
N VAL A 507 14.17 -19.10 -6.12
CA VAL A 507 14.74 -18.45 -7.29
C VAL A 507 14.39 -19.17 -8.61
N GLU A 508 13.69 -18.45 -9.48
CA GLU A 508 13.38 -18.88 -10.85
C GLU A 508 14.43 -18.40 -11.87
N ASN A 509 14.99 -17.20 -11.66
CA ASN A 509 15.95 -16.57 -12.57
C ASN A 509 17.31 -17.30 -12.59
N THR A 510 17.83 -17.60 -13.78
CA THR A 510 19.12 -18.27 -13.99
C THR A 510 20.31 -17.46 -13.46
N GLN A 511 20.30 -16.14 -13.60
CA GLN A 511 21.41 -15.29 -13.12
C GLN A 511 21.48 -15.29 -11.58
N GLU A 512 20.33 -15.16 -10.92
CA GLU A 512 20.23 -15.20 -9.46
C GLU A 512 20.63 -16.57 -8.91
N ARG A 513 20.25 -17.63 -9.63
CA ARG A 513 20.64 -19.00 -9.30
C ARG A 513 22.15 -19.21 -9.44
N LEU A 514 22.75 -18.69 -10.51
CA LEU A 514 24.20 -18.73 -10.70
C LEU A 514 24.91 -18.01 -9.55
N PHE A 515 24.50 -16.77 -9.26
CA PHE A 515 25.07 -15.97 -8.19
C PHE A 515 25.01 -16.70 -6.83
N LEU A 516 23.86 -17.28 -6.48
CA LEU A 516 23.70 -18.08 -5.26
C LEU A 516 24.61 -19.31 -5.21
N TYR A 517 24.74 -20.06 -6.31
CA TYR A 517 25.64 -21.23 -6.35
C TYR A 517 27.12 -20.83 -6.26
N SER A 518 27.51 -19.72 -6.88
CA SER A 518 28.86 -19.18 -6.75
C SER A 518 29.19 -18.83 -5.29
N LEU A 519 28.27 -18.12 -4.61
CA LEU A 519 28.45 -17.75 -3.21
C LEU A 519 28.48 -18.98 -2.27
N LEU A 520 27.67 -20.01 -2.55
CA LEU A 520 27.71 -21.26 -1.80
C LEU A 520 29.00 -22.07 -2.06
N ALA A 521 29.57 -22.00 -3.26
CA ALA A 521 30.87 -22.61 -3.55
C ALA A 521 32.01 -21.92 -2.79
N GLU A 522 31.95 -20.60 -2.67
CA GLU A 522 32.85 -19.80 -1.82
C GLU A 522 32.69 -20.20 -0.35
N ALA A 523 31.46 -20.26 0.15
CA ALA A 523 31.18 -20.66 1.54
C ALA A 523 31.64 -22.09 1.86
N ALA A 524 31.49 -23.02 0.90
CA ALA A 524 31.99 -24.38 1.05
C ALA A 524 33.53 -24.43 1.18
N SER A 525 34.23 -23.51 0.50
CA SER A 525 35.69 -23.39 0.54
C SER A 525 36.17 -22.73 1.82
N SER A 526 35.53 -21.62 2.24
CA SER A 526 35.97 -20.79 3.37
C SER A 526 35.53 -21.35 4.72
N MET A 527 34.38 -22.03 4.80
CA MET A 527 33.79 -22.55 6.05
C MET A 527 33.25 -23.99 5.91
N PRO A 528 34.10 -24.97 5.54
CA PRO A 528 33.67 -26.34 5.23
C PRO A 528 33.01 -27.05 6.42
N GLU A 529 33.46 -26.77 7.65
CA GLU A 529 32.92 -27.36 8.87
C GLU A 529 31.47 -26.99 9.16
N ILE A 530 31.04 -25.81 8.73
CA ILE A 530 29.69 -25.31 8.94
C ILE A 530 28.82 -25.68 7.74
N PHE A 531 29.38 -25.55 6.53
CA PHE A 531 28.71 -25.89 5.29
C PHE A 531 28.25 -27.36 5.25
N CYS A 532 29.01 -28.28 5.86
CA CYS A 532 28.64 -29.70 5.90
C CYS A 532 27.28 -29.97 6.57
N VAL A 533 26.83 -29.08 7.47
CA VAL A 533 25.53 -29.19 8.17
C VAL A 533 24.35 -28.98 7.20
N VAL A 534 24.54 -28.13 6.19
CA VAL A 534 23.49 -27.77 5.20
C VAL A 534 23.63 -28.61 3.91
N TYR A 535 24.78 -29.25 3.70
CA TYR A 535 25.10 -30.03 2.50
C TYR A 535 24.04 -31.09 2.15
N ASP A 536 23.53 -31.84 3.14
CA ASP A 536 22.55 -32.90 2.92
C ASP A 536 21.23 -32.36 2.37
N ALA A 537 20.83 -31.15 2.79
CA ALA A 537 19.65 -30.47 2.26
C ALA A 537 19.86 -29.92 0.85
N LEU A 538 21.10 -29.56 0.50
CA LEU A 538 21.46 -29.00 -0.81
C LEU A 538 21.70 -30.09 -1.87
N LEU A 539 22.16 -31.27 -1.48
CA LEU A 539 22.59 -32.36 -2.36
C LEU A 539 21.54 -32.80 -3.41
N PRO A 540 20.25 -33.02 -3.07
CA PRO A 540 19.25 -33.42 -4.05
C PRO A 540 19.10 -32.40 -5.19
N LYS A 541 19.17 -31.11 -4.86
CA LYS A 541 19.10 -30.03 -5.85
C LYS A 541 20.34 -29.93 -6.70
N MET A 542 21.52 -30.06 -6.11
CA MET A 542 22.77 -30.10 -6.86
C MET A 542 22.74 -31.23 -7.91
N ASN A 543 22.28 -32.42 -7.52
CA ASN A 543 22.11 -33.52 -8.45
C ASN A 543 21.09 -33.21 -9.56
N GLN A 544 19.96 -32.59 -9.22
CA GLN A 544 18.99 -32.15 -10.22
C GLN A 544 19.58 -31.13 -11.21
N ILE A 545 20.35 -30.16 -10.72
CA ILE A 545 21.01 -29.13 -11.55
C ILE A 545 22.05 -29.77 -12.48
N VAL A 546 22.86 -30.72 -12.00
CA VAL A 546 23.83 -31.45 -12.85
C VAL A 546 23.12 -32.21 -13.97
N LEU A 547 21.91 -32.72 -13.73
CA LEU A 547 21.15 -33.50 -14.71
C LEU A 547 20.32 -32.65 -15.68
N SER A 548 19.90 -31.45 -15.27
CA SER A 548 18.88 -30.66 -16.00
C SER A 548 19.35 -29.27 -16.46
N SER A 549 20.41 -28.72 -15.87
CA SER A 549 20.89 -27.38 -16.22
C SER A 549 21.64 -27.40 -17.55
N ILE A 550 21.38 -26.38 -18.37
CA ILE A 550 22.11 -26.10 -19.61
C ILE A 550 23.20 -25.03 -19.42
N SER A 551 23.24 -24.38 -18.24
CA SER A 551 24.21 -23.33 -17.93
C SER A 551 25.49 -23.95 -17.39
N GLN A 552 26.57 -23.89 -18.18
CA GLN A 552 27.90 -24.37 -17.80
C GLN A 552 28.43 -23.71 -16.51
N PRO A 553 28.33 -22.38 -16.31
CA PRO A 553 28.81 -21.73 -15.08
C PRO A 553 28.14 -22.25 -13.79
N ILE A 554 26.84 -22.58 -13.86
CA ILE A 554 26.11 -23.15 -12.71
C ILE A 554 26.65 -24.55 -12.40
N ILE A 555 26.88 -25.37 -13.43
CA ILE A 555 27.43 -26.72 -13.27
C ILE A 555 28.84 -26.67 -12.68
N GLU A 556 29.67 -25.71 -13.09
CA GLU A 556 31.02 -25.51 -12.54
C GLU A 556 31.00 -25.11 -11.06
N SER A 557 30.07 -24.25 -10.65
CA SER A 557 29.88 -23.87 -9.24
C SER A 557 29.45 -25.07 -8.39
N VAL A 558 28.49 -25.87 -8.88
CA VAL A 558 28.05 -27.10 -8.21
C VAL A 558 29.18 -28.14 -8.16
N LYS A 559 29.92 -28.32 -9.25
CA LYS A 559 31.10 -29.20 -9.30
C LYS A 559 32.13 -28.80 -8.24
N THR A 560 32.36 -27.50 -8.06
CA THR A 560 33.28 -26.98 -7.05
C THR A 560 32.84 -27.40 -5.64
N ILE A 561 31.57 -27.22 -5.30
CA ILE A 561 30.99 -27.67 -4.01
C ILE A 561 31.18 -29.17 -3.81
N LEU A 562 30.87 -29.99 -4.83
CA LEU A 562 30.99 -31.45 -4.75
C LEU A 562 32.44 -31.92 -4.62
N LEU A 563 33.38 -31.25 -5.29
CA LEU A 563 34.81 -31.56 -5.16
C LEU A 563 35.31 -31.26 -3.75
N ILE A 564 34.94 -30.10 -3.18
CA ILE A 564 35.29 -29.71 -1.81
C ILE A 564 34.74 -30.74 -0.81
N ALA A 565 33.48 -31.14 -0.97
CA ALA A 565 32.85 -32.15 -0.14
C ALA A 565 33.53 -33.53 -0.23
N CYS A 566 34.17 -33.86 -1.35
CA CYS A 566 34.95 -35.09 -1.49
C CYS A 566 36.37 -34.97 -0.90
N SER A 567 36.97 -33.76 -0.91
CA SER A 567 38.34 -33.55 -0.45
C SER A 567 38.46 -33.27 1.05
N ASP A 568 37.43 -32.68 1.66
CA ASP A 568 37.50 -32.22 3.04
C ASP A 568 36.96 -33.28 4.03
N PRO A 569 37.72 -33.63 5.08
CA PRO A 569 37.34 -34.68 6.04
C PRO A 569 36.06 -34.37 6.84
N SER A 570 35.66 -33.10 6.94
CA SER A 570 34.45 -32.65 7.64
C SER A 570 33.17 -33.20 7.02
N PHE A 571 33.20 -33.58 5.74
CA PHE A 571 32.07 -34.13 5.00
C PHE A 571 31.98 -35.66 5.08
N SER A 572 32.90 -36.32 5.78
CA SER A 572 32.85 -37.78 5.97
C SER A 572 31.56 -38.23 6.70
N ASP A 573 31.04 -39.41 6.35
CA ASP A 573 29.81 -39.96 6.95
C ASP A 573 29.88 -40.09 8.48
N SER A 574 31.08 -40.33 9.03
CA SER A 574 31.30 -40.38 10.47
C SER A 574 31.27 -39.00 11.12
N ALA A 575 31.86 -37.98 10.48
CA ALA A 575 31.87 -36.61 10.98
C ALA A 575 30.46 -35.99 10.92
N ARG A 576 29.73 -36.18 9.80
CA ARG A 576 28.37 -35.65 9.63
C ARG A 576 27.35 -36.25 10.60
N LYS A 577 27.46 -37.55 10.93
CA LYS A 577 26.58 -38.19 11.94
C LYS A 577 26.90 -37.79 13.38
N SER A 578 28.11 -37.31 13.64
CA SER A 578 28.53 -36.87 14.97
C SER A 578 28.15 -35.42 15.29
N LYS A 579 27.93 -34.59 14.26
CA LYS A 579 27.53 -33.20 14.43
C LYS A 579 26.04 -33.09 14.78
N PRO A 580 25.67 -32.21 15.73
CA PRO A 580 24.27 -31.93 16.02
C PRO A 580 23.57 -31.42 14.76
N SER A 581 22.28 -31.73 14.62
CA SER A 581 21.50 -31.28 13.47
C SER A 581 21.40 -29.76 13.43
N GLN A 582 21.18 -29.20 12.24
CA GLN A 582 20.98 -27.76 12.01
C GLN A 582 20.00 -27.14 13.04
N LYS A 583 18.91 -27.83 13.33
CA LYS A 583 17.92 -27.41 14.33
C LYS A 583 18.52 -27.30 15.73
N VAL A 584 19.31 -28.28 16.16
CA VAL A 584 19.93 -28.29 17.50
C VAL A 584 21.01 -27.21 17.63
N LEU A 585 21.69 -26.87 16.54
CA LEU A 585 22.68 -25.78 16.53
C LEU A 585 22.02 -24.40 16.61
N LEU A 586 20.85 -24.22 15.97
CA LEU A 586 20.10 -22.96 15.97
C LEU A 586 19.21 -22.74 17.20
N GLU A 587 18.96 -23.78 18.00
CA GLU A 587 18.19 -23.72 19.26
C GLU A 587 19.07 -23.51 20.51
N ARG A 588 20.40 -23.54 20.36
CA ARG A 588 21.37 -23.20 21.42
C ARG A 588 21.54 -21.69 21.50
#